data_AF-A0A1I0DP79-F1
#
_entry.id   AF-A0A1I0DP79-F1
#
_cell.length_a   1.000
_cell.length_b   1.000
_cell.length_c   1.000
_cell.angle_alpha   90.00
_cell.angle_beta   90.00
_cell.angle_gamma   90.00
#
_symmetry.space_group_name_H-M   'P 1'
#
loop_
_entity.id
_entity.type
_entity.pdbx_description
1 polymer ?
#
loop_
_entity_poly.entity_id
_entity_poly.type
_entity_poly.pdbx_seq_one_letter_code
_entity_poly.pdbx_strand_id
1 'polypeptide(L)'
;MKISKIIRRTSMSILFIAAFLTTLSSISNVSFADVQVMLEANTYGVSQPASATIDYQFVEGRKVGLQEKSLNQLKQQETYISSEEIEGPQTLEEAVDYEQYPSATVVATGYTAGVESTGKTPDHPHYGITYSGVKVKRDLYSTIAADLSIYPIGTVMFIPGYGYGVVADKGGAINGNKIDLYYETVEDVYSEWGKKEVDVYIIEMGDGTLSEETLAELNENEALQVFREQINKS
;
A
#
# COMPACT_ATOMS: atom_id res chain seq x y z
N MET A 1 14.42 -65.61 24.36
CA MET A 1 15.24 -64.53 23.75
C MET A 1 14.43 -63.29 23.27
N LYS A 2 13.26 -62.97 23.87
CA LYS A 2 12.42 -61.82 23.46
C LYS A 2 12.23 -60.75 24.53
N ILE A 3 12.33 -61.11 25.82
CA ILE A 3 12.04 -60.22 26.95
C ILE A 3 13.10 -59.10 27.11
N SER A 4 14.39 -59.40 26.95
CA SER A 4 15.45 -58.39 27.04
C SER A 4 15.38 -57.31 25.96
N LYS A 5 14.89 -57.65 24.76
CA LYS A 5 14.67 -56.68 23.68
C LYS A 5 13.47 -55.77 23.97
N ILE A 6 12.41 -56.30 24.58
CA ILE A 6 11.24 -55.52 24.97
C ILE A 6 11.60 -54.53 26.09
N ILE A 7 12.33 -54.99 27.12
CA ILE A 7 12.79 -54.12 28.22
C ILE A 7 13.68 -52.99 27.71
N ARG A 8 14.61 -53.28 26.79
CA ARG A 8 15.47 -52.24 26.20
C ARG A 8 14.66 -51.23 25.39
N ARG A 9 13.62 -51.69 24.67
CA ARG A 9 12.76 -50.81 23.86
C ARG A 9 11.88 -49.93 24.73
N THR A 10 11.28 -50.47 25.79
CA THR A 10 10.48 -49.68 26.74
C THR A 10 11.35 -48.68 27.49
N SER A 11 12.55 -49.08 27.92
CA SER A 11 13.50 -48.19 28.58
C SER A 11 13.92 -47.00 27.69
N MET A 12 14.25 -47.27 26.42
CA MET A 12 14.58 -46.21 25.45
C MET A 12 13.40 -45.29 25.17
N SER A 13 12.18 -45.82 25.07
CA SER A 13 10.98 -44.99 24.87
C SER A 13 10.69 -44.08 26.07
N ILE A 14 10.87 -44.58 27.30
CA ILE A 14 10.69 -43.77 28.51
C ILE A 14 11.73 -42.64 28.56
N LEU A 15 12.99 -42.94 28.25
CA LEU A 15 14.06 -41.93 28.20
C LEU A 15 13.80 -40.88 27.11
N PHE A 16 13.31 -41.29 25.94
CA PHE A 16 12.94 -40.37 24.86
C PHE A 16 11.80 -39.44 25.27
N ILE A 17 10.75 -39.96 25.91
CA ILE A 17 9.62 -39.15 26.40
C ILE A 17 10.09 -38.15 27.47
N ALA A 18 10.95 -38.58 28.40
CA ALA A 18 11.50 -37.69 29.41
C ALA A 18 12.36 -36.56 28.81
N ALA A 19 13.22 -36.90 27.84
CA ALA A 19 14.01 -35.91 27.10
C ALA A 19 13.10 -34.94 26.31
N PHE A 20 12.06 -35.44 25.67
CA PHE A 20 11.12 -34.62 24.92
C PHE A 20 10.35 -33.64 25.83
N LEU A 21 9.85 -34.11 26.98
CA LEU A 21 9.14 -33.26 27.95
C LEU A 21 10.04 -32.19 28.56
N THR A 22 11.30 -32.50 28.84
CA THR A 22 12.27 -31.52 29.36
C THR A 22 12.67 -30.48 28.32
N THR A 23 12.77 -30.85 27.05
CA THR A 23 12.99 -29.86 25.97
C THR A 23 11.77 -28.94 25.78
N LEU A 24 10.56 -29.49 25.86
CA LEU A 24 9.34 -28.67 25.75
C LEU A 24 9.25 -27.66 26.90
N SER A 25 9.50 -28.08 28.15
CA SER A 25 9.45 -27.14 29.28
C SER A 25 10.53 -26.06 29.20
N SER A 26 11.74 -26.41 28.70
CA SER A 26 12.84 -25.45 28.55
C SER A 26 12.60 -24.40 27.47
N ILE A 27 11.93 -24.76 26.36
CA ILE A 27 11.69 -23.84 25.24
C ILE A 27 10.43 -23.01 25.49
N SER A 28 9.38 -23.63 26.04
CA SER A 28 8.07 -22.98 26.18
C SER A 28 7.93 -22.15 27.46
N ASN A 29 8.85 -22.29 28.43
CA ASN A 29 8.76 -21.69 29.76
C ASN A 29 7.45 -22.03 30.50
N VAL A 30 6.75 -23.09 30.05
CA VAL A 30 5.50 -23.61 30.63
C VAL A 30 5.86 -24.62 31.70
N SER A 31 5.31 -24.43 32.91
CA SER A 31 5.55 -25.32 34.03
C SER A 31 4.58 -26.52 34.02
N PHE A 32 4.91 -27.57 34.78
CA PHE A 32 4.02 -28.73 34.95
C PHE A 32 2.65 -28.35 35.55
N ALA A 33 2.57 -27.27 36.33
CA ALA A 33 1.32 -26.78 36.90
C ALA A 33 0.39 -26.21 35.81
N ASP A 34 0.96 -25.50 34.82
CA ASP A 34 0.19 -24.92 33.72
C ASP A 34 -0.38 -25.98 32.79
N VAL A 35 0.37 -27.06 32.57
CA VAL A 35 -0.09 -28.23 31.78
C VAL A 35 -1.25 -28.94 32.49
N GLN A 36 -1.24 -29.01 33.82
CA GLN A 36 -2.35 -29.56 34.59
C GLN A 36 -3.61 -28.70 34.48
N VAL A 37 -3.47 -27.36 34.57
CA VAL A 37 -4.60 -26.43 34.35
C VAL A 37 -5.18 -26.57 32.95
N MET A 38 -4.34 -26.74 31.92
CA MET A 38 -4.78 -26.96 30.54
C MET A 38 -5.50 -28.31 30.36
N LEU A 39 -5.02 -29.37 31.02
CA LEU A 39 -5.67 -30.69 30.98
C LEU A 39 -7.03 -30.68 31.69
N GLU A 40 -7.14 -29.96 32.80
CA GLU A 40 -8.40 -29.76 33.52
C GLU A 40 -9.38 -28.91 32.69
N ALA A 41 -8.89 -27.88 31.99
CA ALA A 41 -9.69 -27.05 31.09
C ALA A 41 -10.23 -27.81 29.86
N ASN A 42 -9.49 -28.78 29.32
CA ASN A 42 -9.94 -29.60 28.19
C ASN A 42 -10.89 -30.74 28.57
N THR A 43 -11.03 -31.07 29.86
CA THR A 43 -11.90 -32.17 30.32
C THR A 43 -13.34 -31.70 30.59
N TYR A 44 -13.53 -30.41 30.86
CA TYR A 44 -14.86 -29.79 30.93
C TYR A 44 -15.05 -28.91 29.70
N GLY A 45 -15.65 -29.48 28.66
CA GLY A 45 -16.05 -28.73 27.46
C GLY A 45 -16.96 -27.57 27.85
N VAL A 46 -16.42 -26.35 27.83
CA VAL A 46 -17.21 -25.13 27.96
C VAL A 46 -16.78 -24.17 26.85
N SER A 47 -17.57 -24.23 25.79
CA SER A 47 -17.66 -23.23 24.74
C SER A 47 -18.28 -21.94 25.28
N GLN A 48 -17.45 -20.91 25.52
CA GLN A 48 -17.76 -19.47 25.43
C GLN A 48 -19.00 -18.92 26.24
N PRO A 49 -19.23 -17.60 26.29
CA PRO A 49 -18.64 -16.66 27.25
C PRO A 49 -19.72 -16.10 28.22
N ALA A 50 -19.43 -15.93 29.51
CA ALA A 50 -20.37 -15.22 30.39
C ALA A 50 -19.64 -14.49 31.52
N SER A 51 -19.68 -13.17 31.42
CA SER A 51 -19.38 -12.18 32.45
C SER A 51 -20.10 -12.46 33.77
N ALA A 52 -19.35 -12.61 34.88
CA ALA A 52 -19.84 -12.39 36.24
C ALA A 52 -18.67 -12.20 37.24
N THR A 53 -18.43 -10.94 37.61
CA THR A 53 -18.02 -10.41 38.92
C THR A 53 -17.26 -11.32 39.90
N ILE A 54 -15.98 -11.02 40.15
CA ILE A 54 -15.33 -11.26 41.45
C ILE A 54 -14.57 -10.00 41.91
N ASP A 55 -14.81 -9.70 43.18
CA ASP A 55 -14.42 -8.57 44.02
C ASP A 55 -12.90 -8.41 44.16
N TYR A 56 -12.37 -7.19 43.93
CA TYR A 56 -10.96 -6.85 44.10
C TYR A 56 -10.77 -6.07 45.40
N GLN A 57 -10.19 -6.71 46.41
CA GLN A 57 -9.61 -5.98 47.53
C GLN A 57 -8.22 -5.45 47.13
N PHE A 58 -8.19 -4.14 46.97
CA PHE A 58 -7.09 -3.29 46.51
C PHE A 58 -5.85 -3.41 47.42
N VAL A 59 -4.68 -3.74 46.85
CA VAL A 59 -3.38 -3.39 47.43
C VAL A 59 -2.79 -2.27 46.59
N GLU A 60 -2.79 -1.07 47.16
CA GLU A 60 -2.14 0.13 46.62
C GLU A 60 -0.63 -0.09 46.39
N GLY A 61 -0.13 0.34 45.23
CA GLY A 61 1.27 0.74 45.11
C GLY A 61 2.10 0.21 43.94
N ARG A 62 1.56 -0.59 43.02
CA ARG A 62 2.27 -0.93 41.77
C ARG A 62 1.34 -0.88 40.57
N LYS A 63 1.39 0.22 39.80
CA LYS A 63 0.90 0.23 38.42
C LYS A 63 1.80 -0.66 37.58
N VAL A 64 1.48 -1.94 37.51
CA VAL A 64 2.07 -2.83 36.51
C VAL A 64 1.30 -2.57 35.23
N GLY A 65 1.81 -1.65 34.40
CA GLY A 65 1.33 -1.47 33.04
C GLY A 65 1.67 -2.72 32.24
N LEU A 66 0.82 -3.74 32.31
CA LEU A 66 0.87 -4.87 31.40
C LEU A 66 0.29 -4.37 30.08
N GLN A 67 1.17 -3.81 29.25
CA GLN A 67 0.90 -3.59 27.84
C GLN A 67 0.74 -4.98 27.23
N GLU A 68 -0.45 -5.30 26.73
CA GLU A 68 -0.64 -6.52 25.92
C GLU A 68 0.35 -6.44 24.76
N LYS A 69 1.41 -7.26 24.84
CA LYS A 69 2.27 -7.50 23.70
C LYS A 69 1.52 -8.46 22.80
N SER A 70 0.81 -7.92 21.82
CA SER A 70 0.40 -8.69 20.66
C SER A 70 1.66 -9.18 19.94
N LEU A 71 1.62 -10.44 19.50
CA LEU A 71 2.64 -10.96 18.60
C LEU A 71 2.52 -10.20 17.28
N ASN A 72 3.64 -9.67 16.78
CA ASN A 72 3.72 -9.26 15.38
C ASN A 72 3.49 -10.53 14.55
N GLN A 73 2.26 -10.71 14.09
CA GLN A 73 1.91 -11.79 13.19
C GLN A 73 2.55 -11.44 11.86
N LEU A 74 3.78 -11.93 11.64
CA LEU A 74 4.41 -11.87 10.32
C LEU A 74 3.44 -12.57 9.37
N LYS A 75 2.84 -11.77 8.48
CA LYS A 75 1.96 -12.23 7.40
C LYS A 75 2.71 -13.37 6.72
N GLN A 76 2.15 -14.57 6.79
CA GLN A 76 2.78 -15.76 6.24
C GLN A 76 2.96 -15.51 4.74
N GLN A 77 4.22 -15.41 4.29
CA GLN A 77 4.52 -15.30 2.88
C GLN A 77 4.00 -16.56 2.20
N GLU A 78 3.00 -16.40 1.33
CA GLU A 78 2.38 -17.52 0.61
C GLU A 78 3.44 -18.21 -0.24
N THR A 79 3.68 -19.49 0.03
CA THR A 79 4.53 -20.33 -0.82
C THR A 79 3.69 -20.77 -2.02
N TYR A 80 3.82 -20.06 -3.14
CA TYR A 80 3.14 -20.41 -4.39
C TYR A 80 3.72 -21.70 -4.97
N ILE A 81 2.83 -22.62 -5.35
CA ILE A 81 3.16 -23.81 -6.13
C ILE A 81 3.41 -23.34 -7.57
N SER A 82 4.55 -23.72 -8.15
CA SER A 82 5.11 -23.26 -9.44
C SER A 82 4.21 -23.40 -10.69
N SER A 83 2.96 -23.85 -10.56
CA SER A 83 2.01 -24.06 -11.66
C SER A 83 0.79 -23.16 -11.61
N GLU A 84 0.57 -22.41 -10.52
CA GLU A 84 -0.41 -21.33 -10.53
C GLU A 84 0.26 -20.16 -11.26
N GLU A 85 -0.20 -19.87 -12.48
CA GLU A 85 0.13 -18.62 -13.14
C GLU A 85 -0.55 -17.53 -12.31
N ILE A 86 0.20 -16.94 -11.37
CA ILE A 86 -0.28 -15.78 -10.63
C ILE A 86 -0.44 -14.69 -11.68
N GLU A 87 -1.68 -14.36 -12.01
CA GLU A 87 -1.95 -13.17 -12.82
C GLU A 87 -1.29 -12.00 -12.12
N GLY A 88 -0.29 -11.39 -12.77
CA GLY A 88 0.36 -10.20 -12.25
C GLY A 88 -0.66 -9.06 -12.06
N PRO A 89 -0.30 -8.02 -11.29
CA PRO A 89 -1.18 -6.87 -11.11
C PRO A 89 -1.62 -6.33 -12.47
N GLN A 90 -2.93 -6.19 -12.67
CA GLN A 90 -3.50 -5.79 -13.97
C GLN A 90 -3.43 -4.28 -14.16
N THR A 91 -3.35 -3.52 -13.07
CA THR A 91 -3.34 -2.05 -13.05
C THR A 91 -2.19 -1.49 -12.21
N LEU A 92 -1.89 -0.20 -12.39
CA LEU A 92 -0.89 0.51 -11.57
C LEU A 92 -1.30 0.57 -10.10
N GLU A 93 -2.61 0.67 -9.83
CA GLU A 93 -3.23 0.67 -8.51
C GLU A 93 -2.91 -0.60 -7.71
N GLU A 94 -2.87 -1.75 -8.39
CA GLU A 94 -2.62 -3.06 -7.76
C GLU A 94 -1.12 -3.36 -7.63
N ALA A 95 -0.30 -2.80 -8.51
CA ALA A 95 1.12 -3.11 -8.58
C ALA A 95 1.94 -2.49 -7.45
N VAL A 96 1.47 -1.40 -6.86
CA VAL A 96 2.21 -0.61 -5.88
C VAL A 96 1.36 -0.37 -4.65
N ASP A 97 1.93 -0.61 -3.48
CA ASP A 97 1.31 -0.22 -2.21
C ASP A 97 1.47 1.29 -2.01
N TYR A 98 0.44 2.06 -2.37
CA TYR A 98 0.48 3.53 -2.26
C TYR A 98 0.23 4.06 -0.85
N GLU A 99 -0.26 3.23 0.08
CA GLU A 99 -0.58 3.66 1.46
C GLU A 99 0.67 4.10 2.25
N GLN A 100 1.85 3.71 1.78
CA GLN A 100 3.13 4.14 2.36
C GLN A 100 3.48 5.61 2.04
N TYR A 101 2.86 6.21 1.01
CA TYR A 101 3.15 7.58 0.59
C TYR A 101 2.23 8.60 1.27
N PRO A 102 2.69 9.85 1.48
CA PRO A 102 1.82 10.92 1.95
C PRO A 102 0.65 11.12 0.98
N SER A 103 -0.57 11.17 1.51
CA SER A 103 -1.78 11.42 0.72
C SER A 103 -2.33 12.83 0.96
N ALA A 104 -3.03 13.34 -0.04
CA ALA A 104 -3.75 14.60 0.04
C ALA A 104 -5.09 14.50 -0.69
N THR A 105 -6.17 14.97 -0.07
CA THR A 105 -7.45 15.11 -0.74
C THR A 105 -7.45 16.38 -1.59
N VAL A 106 -7.71 16.21 -2.88
CA VAL A 106 -7.74 17.31 -3.85
C VAL A 106 -9.00 17.28 -4.70
N VAL A 107 -9.44 18.45 -5.18
CA VAL A 107 -10.46 18.54 -6.22
C VAL A 107 -9.75 18.44 -7.57
N ALA A 108 -10.01 17.38 -8.32
CA ALA A 108 -9.44 17.15 -9.64
C ALA A 108 -10.45 17.50 -10.74
N THR A 109 -10.01 18.30 -11.70
CA THR A 109 -10.71 18.58 -12.98
C THR A 109 -9.87 18.07 -14.15
N GLY A 110 -10.43 18.07 -15.36
CA GLY A 110 -9.69 17.80 -16.58
C GLY A 110 -9.64 19.04 -17.49
N TYR A 111 -8.53 19.19 -18.21
CA TYR A 111 -8.32 20.26 -19.18
C TYR A 111 -7.56 19.76 -20.41
N THR A 112 -7.59 20.55 -21.48
CA THR A 112 -6.90 20.25 -22.74
C THR A 112 -5.95 21.40 -23.11
N ALA A 113 -5.21 21.24 -24.21
CA ALA A 113 -4.43 22.34 -24.79
C ALA A 113 -5.30 23.40 -25.51
N GLY A 114 -6.58 23.09 -25.76
CA GLY A 114 -7.46 23.83 -26.64
C GLY A 114 -7.86 25.23 -26.15
N VAL A 115 -8.63 25.92 -26.98
CA VAL A 115 -9.11 27.28 -26.71
C VAL A 115 -10.01 27.33 -25.48
N GLU A 116 -10.79 26.28 -25.25
CA GLU A 116 -11.70 26.09 -24.12
C GLU A 116 -11.00 26.14 -22.76
N SER A 117 -9.75 25.68 -22.69
CA SER A 117 -8.97 25.61 -21.45
C SER A 117 -7.89 26.69 -21.39
N THR A 118 -7.18 26.93 -22.50
CA THR A 118 -5.98 27.79 -22.51
C THR A 118 -6.16 29.10 -23.29
N GLY A 119 -7.26 29.24 -24.03
CA GLY A 119 -7.50 30.37 -24.94
C GLY A 119 -6.65 30.37 -26.21
N LYS A 120 -5.88 29.30 -26.48
CA LYS A 120 -4.93 29.22 -27.60
C LYS A 120 -5.40 28.24 -28.68
N THR A 121 -5.17 28.59 -29.94
CA THR A 121 -5.37 27.70 -31.09
C THR A 121 -4.09 26.94 -31.41
N PRO A 122 -4.17 25.81 -32.15
CA PRO A 122 -2.99 25.04 -32.57
C PRO A 122 -1.89 25.84 -33.29
N ASP A 123 -2.27 26.91 -33.99
CA ASP A 123 -1.33 27.79 -34.71
C ASP A 123 -0.55 28.75 -33.78
N HIS A 124 -0.92 28.84 -32.50
CA HIS A 124 -0.27 29.73 -31.55
C HIS A 124 1.11 29.18 -31.12
N PRO A 125 2.17 30.02 -31.05
CA PRO A 125 3.53 29.54 -30.73
C PRO A 125 3.67 28.88 -29.36
N HIS A 126 2.79 29.22 -28.42
CA HIS A 126 2.72 28.63 -27.09
C HIS A 126 1.57 27.63 -26.92
N TYR A 127 1.02 27.09 -28.01
CA TYR A 127 0.02 26.04 -27.93
C TYR A 127 0.62 24.77 -27.33
N GLY A 128 -0.06 24.21 -26.32
CA GLY A 128 0.38 23.00 -25.62
C GLY A 128 1.69 23.14 -24.83
N ILE A 129 2.18 24.36 -24.57
CA ILE A 129 3.36 24.58 -23.73
C ILE A 129 2.90 24.92 -22.30
N THR A 130 3.34 24.13 -21.32
CA THR A 130 3.03 24.31 -19.90
C THR A 130 3.87 25.43 -19.28
N TYR A 131 3.53 25.86 -18.06
CA TYR A 131 4.31 26.85 -17.31
C TYR A 131 5.78 26.46 -17.11
N SER A 132 6.10 25.18 -16.91
CA SER A 132 7.48 24.70 -16.78
C SER A 132 8.28 24.80 -18.09
N GLY A 133 7.60 24.91 -19.24
CA GLY A 133 8.21 24.96 -20.56
C GLY A 133 8.18 23.62 -21.32
N VAL A 134 7.82 22.52 -20.66
CA VAL A 134 7.57 21.24 -21.36
C VAL A 134 6.21 21.27 -22.06
N LYS A 135 6.06 20.47 -23.11
CA LYS A 135 4.78 20.25 -23.77
C LYS A 135 3.86 19.41 -22.91
N VAL A 136 2.57 19.72 -23.00
CA VAL A 136 1.53 18.86 -22.43
C VAL A 136 1.64 17.46 -23.00
N LYS A 137 1.45 16.45 -22.15
CA LYS A 137 1.56 15.04 -22.52
C LYS A 137 0.58 14.21 -21.70
N ARG A 138 -0.12 13.29 -22.39
CA ARG A 138 -0.88 12.19 -21.81
C ARG A 138 -0.11 10.90 -22.11
N ASP A 139 0.38 10.25 -21.07
CA ASP A 139 1.22 9.04 -21.14
C ASP A 139 1.28 8.39 -19.75
N LEU A 140 2.14 7.38 -19.55
CA LEU A 140 2.38 6.76 -18.23
C LEU A 140 2.59 7.81 -17.13
N TYR A 141 3.44 8.80 -17.40
CA TYR A 141 3.59 10.05 -16.64
C TYR A 141 3.03 11.18 -17.49
N SER A 142 1.87 11.68 -17.07
CA SER A 142 1.15 12.76 -17.73
C SER A 142 1.42 14.11 -17.06
N THR A 143 1.40 15.20 -17.82
CA THR A 143 1.55 16.55 -17.26
C THR A 143 0.26 17.01 -16.57
N ILE A 144 0.36 17.57 -15.38
CA ILE A 144 -0.78 18.14 -14.65
C ILE A 144 -0.53 19.59 -14.23
N ALA A 145 -1.61 20.31 -13.96
CA ALA A 145 -1.55 21.65 -13.36
C ALA A 145 -1.90 21.59 -11.87
N ALA A 146 -1.18 22.34 -11.04
CA ALA A 146 -1.43 22.44 -9.61
C ALA A 146 -1.05 23.81 -9.04
N ASP A 147 -1.33 24.03 -7.76
CA ASP A 147 -0.81 25.19 -7.02
C ASP A 147 0.67 24.99 -6.68
N LEU A 148 1.54 25.76 -7.36
CA LEU A 148 3.00 25.63 -7.21
C LEU A 148 3.54 26.04 -5.83
N SER A 149 2.73 26.69 -5.00
CA SER A 149 3.11 27.00 -3.61
C SER A 149 2.99 25.78 -2.69
N ILE A 150 2.19 24.79 -3.09
CA ILE A 150 1.95 23.55 -2.35
C ILE A 150 2.67 22.38 -3.03
N TYR A 151 2.54 22.28 -4.35
CA TYR A 151 3.16 21.23 -5.17
C TYR A 151 4.08 21.88 -6.21
N PRO A 152 5.38 22.03 -5.91
CA PRO A 152 6.33 22.61 -6.86
C PRO A 152 6.38 21.83 -8.17
N ILE A 153 6.83 22.50 -9.23
CA ILE A 153 7.10 21.86 -10.53
C ILE A 153 8.00 20.64 -10.33
N GLY A 154 7.69 19.55 -11.04
CA GLY A 154 8.36 18.26 -10.93
C GLY A 154 7.77 17.33 -9.87
N THR A 155 6.79 17.78 -9.07
CA THR A 155 6.12 16.90 -8.10
C THR A 155 5.41 15.76 -8.81
N VAL A 156 5.69 14.54 -8.40
CA VAL A 156 5.12 13.30 -8.95
C VAL A 156 4.04 12.80 -8.00
N MET A 157 2.85 12.60 -8.55
CA MET A 157 1.69 12.11 -7.81
C MET A 157 1.10 10.90 -8.53
N PHE A 158 0.62 9.93 -7.76
CA PHE A 158 -0.28 8.91 -8.27
C PHE A 158 -1.72 9.35 -8.04
N ILE A 159 -2.51 9.34 -9.12
CA ILE A 159 -3.89 9.83 -9.13
C ILE A 159 -4.78 8.66 -9.54
N PRO A 160 -5.53 8.06 -8.59
CA PRO A 160 -6.34 6.88 -8.85
C PRO A 160 -7.31 7.08 -10.04
N GLY A 161 -7.26 6.16 -11.00
CA GLY A 161 -8.07 6.21 -12.22
C GLY A 161 -7.57 7.18 -13.31
N TYR A 162 -6.42 7.82 -13.11
CA TYR A 162 -5.76 8.64 -14.14
C TYR A 162 -4.34 8.12 -14.47
N GLY A 163 -3.58 7.75 -13.43
CA GLY A 163 -2.19 7.32 -13.52
C GLY A 163 -1.23 8.29 -12.83
N TYR A 164 0.04 8.28 -13.24
CA TYR A 164 1.02 9.21 -12.69
C TYR A 164 0.90 10.60 -13.32
N GLY A 165 0.80 11.61 -12.45
CA GLY A 165 0.80 13.02 -12.82
C GLY A 165 2.09 13.69 -12.37
N VAL A 166 2.71 14.45 -13.28
CA VAL A 166 3.87 15.31 -12.97
C VAL A 166 3.43 16.76 -13.05
N VAL A 167 3.60 17.50 -11.95
CA VAL A 167 3.24 18.92 -11.90
C VAL A 167 4.15 19.70 -12.85
N ALA A 168 3.58 20.16 -13.95
CA ALA A 168 4.29 20.84 -15.04
C ALA A 168 3.70 22.23 -15.32
N ASP A 169 2.46 22.46 -14.91
CA ASP A 169 1.71 23.67 -15.24
C ASP A 169 1.07 24.33 -14.02
N LYS A 170 0.59 25.56 -14.20
CA LYS A 170 -0.25 26.27 -13.23
C LYS A 170 -1.46 26.90 -13.93
N GLY A 171 -2.61 26.80 -13.29
CA GLY A 171 -3.84 27.42 -13.78
C GLY A 171 -4.26 28.60 -12.89
N GLY A 172 -4.81 29.67 -13.48
CA GLY A 172 -5.29 30.81 -12.70
C GLY A 172 -6.39 30.46 -11.68
N ALA A 173 -7.19 29.42 -11.98
CA ALA A 173 -8.25 28.90 -11.10
C ALA A 173 -7.81 27.71 -10.23
N ILE A 174 -6.60 27.18 -10.46
CA ILE A 174 -6.05 25.99 -9.82
C ILE A 174 -5.17 26.44 -8.66
N ASN A 175 -5.81 26.74 -7.52
CA ASN A 175 -5.17 27.20 -6.30
C ASN A 175 -5.61 26.34 -5.11
N GLY A 176 -4.73 26.16 -4.13
CA GLY A 176 -4.93 25.29 -2.98
C GLY A 176 -4.87 23.80 -3.37
N ASN A 177 -5.71 22.99 -2.73
CA ASN A 177 -5.82 21.55 -2.99
C ASN A 177 -6.69 21.28 -4.24
N LYS A 178 -6.30 21.87 -5.37
CA LYS A 178 -6.92 21.61 -6.67
C LYS A 178 -5.86 21.21 -7.67
N ILE A 179 -6.20 20.27 -8.53
CA ILE A 179 -5.36 19.83 -9.64
C ILE A 179 -6.19 19.80 -10.92
N ASP A 180 -5.52 20.01 -12.05
CA ASP A 180 -6.11 19.91 -13.39
C ASP A 180 -5.33 18.86 -14.20
N LEU A 181 -6.04 17.85 -14.68
CA LEU A 181 -5.47 16.70 -15.37
C LEU A 181 -5.51 16.93 -16.87
N TYR A 182 -4.37 16.77 -17.53
CA TYR A 182 -4.31 16.95 -18.96
C TYR A 182 -4.93 15.77 -19.70
N TYR A 183 -5.74 16.08 -20.71
CA TYR A 183 -6.30 15.17 -21.69
C TYR A 183 -6.08 15.74 -23.10
N GLU A 184 -5.98 14.85 -24.09
CA GLU A 184 -5.76 15.26 -25.48
C GLU A 184 -7.02 15.91 -26.08
N THR A 185 -8.19 15.36 -25.77
CA THR A 185 -9.46 15.88 -26.28
C THR A 185 -10.46 16.20 -25.16
N VAL A 186 -11.42 17.04 -25.50
CA VAL A 186 -12.53 17.40 -24.60
C VAL A 186 -13.45 16.21 -24.33
N GLU A 187 -13.60 15.31 -25.31
CA GLU A 187 -14.42 14.10 -25.16
C GLU A 187 -13.85 13.22 -24.03
N ASP A 188 -12.53 13.04 -24.00
CA ASP A 188 -11.81 12.22 -23.00
C ASP A 188 -12.00 12.77 -21.58
N VAL A 189 -12.00 14.10 -21.42
CA VAL A 189 -12.28 14.74 -20.13
C VAL A 189 -13.67 14.34 -19.60
N TYR A 190 -14.67 14.28 -20.48
CA TYR A 190 -16.04 13.95 -20.13
C TYR A 190 -16.27 12.45 -19.94
N SER A 191 -15.63 11.60 -20.74
CA SER A 191 -15.79 10.15 -20.67
C SER A 191 -15.00 9.52 -19.52
N GLU A 192 -13.80 10.02 -19.22
CA GLU A 192 -12.87 9.36 -18.28
C GLU A 192 -12.82 9.98 -16.89
N TRP A 193 -13.07 11.30 -16.74
CA TRP A 193 -12.80 11.98 -15.46
C TRP A 193 -13.99 12.68 -14.83
N GLY A 194 -14.49 13.75 -15.45
CA GLY A 194 -15.38 14.72 -14.80
C GLY A 194 -14.73 15.47 -13.62
N LYS A 195 -15.49 16.27 -12.87
CA LYS A 195 -14.99 16.96 -11.67
C LYS A 195 -15.31 16.14 -10.42
N LYS A 196 -14.30 15.77 -9.64
CA LYS A 196 -14.47 14.99 -8.40
C LYS A 196 -13.39 15.30 -7.35
N GLU A 197 -13.68 15.01 -6.09
CA GLU A 197 -12.65 14.89 -5.06
C GLU A 197 -12.00 13.52 -5.14
N VAL A 198 -10.68 13.49 -5.00
CA VAL A 198 -9.86 12.28 -5.04
C VAL A 198 -8.72 12.40 -4.05
N ASP A 199 -8.40 11.29 -3.39
CA ASP A 199 -7.19 11.16 -2.58
C ASP A 199 -6.03 10.78 -3.49
N VAL A 200 -5.04 11.67 -3.59
CA VAL A 200 -3.84 11.48 -4.39
C VAL A 200 -2.66 11.15 -3.49
N TYR A 201 -1.72 10.37 -4.02
CA TYR A 201 -0.53 9.93 -3.30
C TYR A 201 0.69 10.65 -3.85
N ILE A 202 1.45 11.31 -2.98
CA ILE A 202 2.63 12.08 -3.34
C ILE A 202 3.83 11.15 -3.34
N ILE A 203 4.28 10.77 -4.54
CA ILE A 203 5.39 9.83 -4.72
C ILE A 203 6.72 10.52 -4.50
N GLU A 204 6.86 11.72 -5.08
CA GLU A 204 8.06 12.54 -4.96
C GLU A 204 7.71 14.02 -5.02
N MET A 205 8.28 14.82 -4.11
CA MET A 205 8.13 16.27 -4.13
C MET A 205 9.10 16.90 -5.14
N GLY A 206 8.57 17.77 -5.99
CA GLY A 206 9.37 18.44 -7.02
C GLY A 206 10.35 19.47 -6.46
N ASP A 207 11.42 19.71 -7.20
CA ASP A 207 12.45 20.71 -6.87
C ASP A 207 12.19 22.10 -7.48
N GLY A 208 11.09 22.24 -8.23
CA GLY A 208 10.73 23.46 -8.95
C GLY A 208 11.17 23.46 -10.41
N THR A 209 11.72 22.37 -10.92
CA THR A 209 12.14 22.22 -12.31
C THR A 209 11.58 20.97 -12.97
N LEU A 210 11.39 21.02 -14.29
CA LEU A 210 11.00 19.88 -15.10
C LEU A 210 11.52 20.11 -16.52
N SER A 211 12.18 19.11 -17.09
CA SER A 211 12.69 19.13 -18.46
C SER A 211 12.00 18.07 -19.32
N GLU A 212 11.99 18.28 -20.64
CA GLU A 212 11.47 17.29 -21.60
C GLU A 212 12.21 15.95 -21.52
N GLU A 213 13.52 16.00 -21.26
CA GLU A 213 14.37 14.82 -21.09
C GLU A 213 13.94 14.03 -19.85
N THR A 214 13.82 14.69 -18.70
CA THR A 214 13.36 14.06 -17.45
C THR A 214 11.96 13.45 -17.60
N LEU A 215 11.03 14.17 -18.25
CA LEU A 215 9.69 13.65 -18.50
C LEU A 215 9.71 12.45 -19.47
N ALA A 216 10.60 12.44 -20.46
CA ALA A 216 10.77 11.30 -21.35
C ALA A 216 11.34 10.08 -20.62
N GLU A 217 12.37 10.26 -19.79
CA GLU A 217 12.98 9.19 -18.98
C GLU A 217 11.94 8.51 -18.06
N LEU A 218 11.08 9.30 -17.41
CA LEU A 218 9.98 8.77 -16.59
C LEU A 218 9.04 7.86 -17.41
N ASN A 219 8.75 8.24 -18.65
CA ASN A 219 7.89 7.49 -19.56
C ASN A 219 8.58 6.29 -20.24
N GLU A 220 9.91 6.23 -20.20
CA GLU A 220 10.71 5.16 -20.77
C GLU A 220 11.02 4.02 -19.77
N ASN A 221 10.55 4.12 -18.52
CA ASN A 221 10.77 3.09 -17.50
C ASN A 221 10.27 1.70 -17.94
N GLU A 222 11.21 0.80 -18.26
CA GLU A 222 10.95 -0.54 -18.81
C GLU A 222 10.02 -1.38 -17.93
N ALA A 223 10.13 -1.24 -16.60
CA ALA A 223 9.33 -2.02 -15.66
C ALA A 223 7.84 -1.66 -15.71
N LEU A 224 7.49 -0.48 -16.22
CA LEU A 224 6.13 0.05 -16.26
C LEU A 224 5.54 0.13 -17.68
N GLN A 225 6.28 -0.28 -18.72
CA GLN A 225 5.81 -0.22 -20.11
C GLN A 225 4.53 -1.04 -20.36
N VAL A 226 4.33 -2.12 -19.60
CA VAL A 226 3.12 -2.95 -19.70
C VAL A 226 1.84 -2.16 -19.37
N PHE A 227 1.92 -1.22 -18.43
CA PHE A 227 0.80 -0.35 -18.03
C PHE A 227 0.63 0.83 -18.98
N ARG A 228 1.73 1.31 -19.57
CA ARG A 228 1.71 2.41 -20.56
C ARG A 228 0.80 2.08 -21.74
N GLU A 229 0.83 0.85 -22.24
CA GLU A 229 -0.06 0.43 -23.34
C GLU A 229 -1.55 0.49 -22.98
N GLN A 230 -1.91 0.25 -21.72
CA GLN A 230 -3.30 0.31 -21.27
C GLN A 230 -3.78 1.77 -21.21
N ILE A 231 -2.91 2.67 -20.71
CA ILE A 231 -3.19 4.11 -20.61
C ILE A 231 -3.37 4.73 -21.99
N ASN A 232 -2.51 4.37 -22.96
CA ASN A 232 -2.58 4.93 -24.31
C ASN A 232 -3.67 4.32 -25.20
N LYS A 233 -4.39 3.29 -24.73
CA LYS A 233 -5.51 2.64 -25.42
C LYS A 233 -6.89 3.02 -24.87
N SER A 234 -6.95 3.62 -23.67
CA SER A 234 -8.19 4.24 -23.15
C SER A 234 -8.44 5.55 -23.87
#